data_AF-A0AA36MD59-F1
#
_entry.id   AF-A0AA36MD59-F1
#
_cell.length_a   1.000
_cell.length_b   1.000
_cell.length_c   1.000
_cell.angle_alpha   90.00
_cell.angle_beta   90.00
_cell.angle_gamma   90.00
#
_symmetry.space_group_name_H-M   'P 1'
#
loop_
_entity.id
_entity.type
_entity.pdbx_description
1 polymer ?
#
loop_
_entity_poly.entity_id
_entity_poly.type
_entity_poly.pdbx_seq_one_letter_code
_entity_poly.pdbx_strand_id
1 'polypeptide(L)'
;MRLGGCLSARNAIFTYQESQSRKMTEERCSTTSKQPTEVTKHTVASLRAAPVGDGHHGRDFYKYFFETHPEHRHFYKGAENYSGKDVLKSERFDKLGDAILLFVHVLANTYENESVFRAFVHRVMIEHFTRNIDPKLWKPFWEFWTGYLNSKGANLSAEQQTAWDILGTRFNEEAQSYLAKVGRDHA
;
A
#
# COMPACT_ATOMS: atom_id res chain seq x y z
N MET A 1 -22.46 -22.45 -70.16
CA MET A 1 -22.16 -21.18 -69.46
C MET A 1 -22.73 -21.23 -68.04
N ARG A 2 -21.93 -21.50 -67.01
CA ARG A 2 -22.24 -21.14 -65.61
C ARG A 2 -20.92 -21.01 -64.83
N LEU A 3 -20.46 -19.78 -64.62
CA LEU A 3 -19.44 -19.44 -63.63
C LEU A 3 -19.90 -18.14 -62.97
N GLY A 4 -20.45 -18.23 -61.75
CA GLY A 4 -20.99 -17.05 -61.05
C GLY A 4 -21.21 -17.22 -59.55
N GLY A 5 -20.51 -18.15 -58.89
CA GLY A 5 -20.81 -18.51 -57.50
C GLY A 5 -19.75 -18.21 -56.44
N CYS A 6 -18.51 -17.87 -56.80
CA CYS A 6 -17.40 -18.00 -55.84
C CYS A 6 -16.90 -16.68 -55.21
N LEU A 7 -17.29 -15.50 -55.73
CA LEU A 7 -16.80 -14.21 -55.19
C LEU A 7 -17.54 -13.74 -53.92
N SER A 8 -18.80 -14.14 -53.71
CA SER A 8 -19.63 -13.61 -52.61
C SER A 8 -19.21 -14.13 -51.23
N ALA A 9 -18.78 -15.40 -51.14
CA ALA A 9 -18.48 -16.03 -49.85
C ALA A 9 -17.15 -15.54 -49.25
N ARG A 10 -16.16 -15.23 -50.09
CA ARG A 10 -14.85 -14.74 -49.62
C ARG A 10 -14.94 -13.33 -49.02
N ASN A 11 -15.75 -12.44 -49.60
CA ASN A 11 -16.01 -11.13 -49.01
C ASN A 11 -16.75 -11.23 -47.68
N ALA A 12 -17.73 -12.14 -47.56
CA ALA A 12 -18.47 -12.32 -46.31
C ALA A 12 -17.56 -12.82 -45.16
N ILE A 13 -16.67 -13.79 -45.43
CA ILE A 13 -15.74 -14.31 -44.43
C ILE A 13 -14.72 -13.25 -44.00
N PHE A 14 -14.18 -12.48 -44.95
CA PHE A 14 -13.23 -11.40 -44.66
C PHE A 14 -13.86 -10.30 -43.79
N THR A 15 -15.09 -9.87 -44.11
CA THR A 15 -15.82 -8.87 -43.31
C THR A 15 -16.17 -9.37 -41.91
N TYR A 16 -16.47 -10.67 -41.77
CA TYR A 16 -16.74 -11.26 -40.46
C TYR A 16 -15.48 -11.30 -39.60
N GLN A 17 -14.34 -11.71 -40.16
CA GLN A 17 -13.06 -11.74 -39.44
C GLN A 17 -12.58 -10.33 -39.03
N GLU A 18 -12.74 -9.32 -39.89
CA GLU A 18 -12.49 -7.93 -39.50
C GLU A 18 -13.44 -7.45 -38.39
N SER A 19 -14.71 -7.84 -38.43
CA SER A 19 -15.69 -7.43 -37.40
C SER A 19 -15.36 -8.04 -36.03
N GLN A 20 -14.87 -9.29 -35.99
CA GLN A 20 -14.44 -9.95 -34.76
C GLN A 20 -13.10 -9.41 -34.27
N SER A 21 -12.18 -9.08 -35.18
CA SER A 21 -10.92 -8.43 -34.83
C SER A 21 -11.14 -7.02 -34.25
N ARG A 22 -12.09 -6.25 -34.80
CA ARG A 22 -12.49 -4.93 -34.28
C ARG A 22 -13.17 -5.02 -32.93
N LYS A 23 -14.08 -5.99 -32.72
CA LYS A 23 -14.67 -6.25 -31.39
C LYS A 23 -13.60 -6.64 -30.35
N MET A 24 -12.63 -7.48 -30.72
CA MET A 24 -11.49 -7.82 -29.84
C MET A 24 -10.54 -6.64 -29.57
N THR A 25 -10.44 -5.65 -30.48
CA THR A 25 -9.62 -4.44 -30.26
C THR A 25 -10.36 -3.35 -29.48
N GLU A 26 -11.68 -3.24 -29.63
CA GLU A 26 -12.52 -2.34 -28.82
C GLU A 26 -12.65 -2.85 -27.38
N GLU A 27 -12.77 -4.16 -27.13
CA GLU A 27 -12.71 -4.73 -25.78
C GLU A 27 -11.31 -4.59 -25.13
N ARG A 28 -10.25 -4.54 -25.94
CA ARG A 28 -8.87 -4.36 -25.46
C ARG A 28 -8.51 -2.89 -25.23
N CYS A 29 -9.30 -1.95 -25.75
CA CYS A 29 -9.12 -0.51 -25.57
C CYS A 29 -10.20 0.13 -24.70
N SER A 30 -10.80 -0.64 -23.78
CA SER A 30 -11.43 -0.04 -22.60
C SER A 30 -10.39 0.02 -21.48
N THR A 31 -9.35 0.86 -21.65
CA THR A 31 -8.67 1.44 -20.49
C THR A 31 -9.64 2.40 -19.82
N THR A 32 -10.66 1.85 -19.16
CA THR A 32 -11.38 2.55 -18.14
C THR A 32 -10.33 2.83 -17.07
N SER A 33 -9.83 4.06 -17.04
CA SER A 33 -9.24 4.62 -15.82
C SER A 33 -10.26 4.37 -14.71
N LYS A 34 -10.14 3.25 -13.99
CA LYS A 34 -10.96 2.98 -12.81
C LYS A 34 -10.74 4.18 -11.89
N GLN A 35 -11.81 4.88 -11.57
CA GLN A 35 -11.74 5.94 -10.58
C GLN A 35 -11.21 5.33 -9.28
N PRO A 36 -10.34 6.03 -8.54
CA PRO A 36 -9.86 5.53 -7.27
C PRO A 36 -11.04 5.22 -6.35
N THR A 37 -11.03 4.04 -5.76
CA THR A 37 -11.91 3.66 -4.66
C THR A 37 -11.82 4.67 -3.54
N GLU A 38 -12.88 4.77 -2.72
CA GLU A 38 -12.88 5.66 -1.57
C GLU A 38 -11.72 5.36 -0.61
N VAL A 39 -11.25 4.10 -0.51
CA VAL A 39 -10.06 3.75 0.27
C VAL A 39 -8.81 4.47 -0.23
N THR A 40 -8.47 4.33 -1.52
CA THR A 40 -7.28 4.98 -2.10
C THR A 40 -7.42 6.49 -2.05
N LYS A 41 -8.58 7.04 -2.43
CA LYS A 41 -8.85 8.48 -2.40
C LYS A 41 -8.63 9.07 -1.01
N HIS A 42 -9.20 8.48 0.03
CA HIS A 42 -9.13 9.02 1.38
C HIS A 42 -7.75 8.82 2.04
N THR A 43 -7.14 7.64 1.89
CA THR A 43 -5.80 7.37 2.43
C THR A 43 -4.77 8.28 1.78
N VAL A 44 -4.72 8.36 0.44
CA VAL A 44 -3.78 9.24 -0.28
C VAL A 44 -4.02 10.72 0.04
N ALA A 45 -5.27 11.18 0.15
CA ALA A 45 -5.56 12.55 0.55
C ALA A 45 -5.01 12.89 1.94
N SER A 46 -5.13 11.97 2.89
CA SER A 46 -4.63 12.18 4.27
C SER A 46 -3.10 12.25 4.35
N LEU A 47 -2.38 11.60 3.42
CA LEU A 47 -0.92 11.58 3.38
C LEU A 47 -0.28 12.94 3.05
N ARG A 48 -1.07 13.94 2.65
CA ARG A 48 -0.59 15.32 2.51
C ARG A 48 -0.05 15.92 3.81
N ALA A 49 -0.45 15.39 4.97
CA ALA A 49 0.12 15.80 6.26
C ALA A 49 1.54 15.27 6.51
N ALA A 50 1.96 14.27 5.73
CA ALA A 50 3.27 13.64 5.81
C ALA A 50 3.75 13.24 4.39
N PRO A 51 4.14 14.21 3.54
CA PRO A 51 4.64 13.95 2.20
C PRO A 51 6.00 13.24 2.21
N VAL A 52 6.24 12.37 1.21
CA VAL A 52 7.55 11.76 0.96
C VAL A 52 8.53 12.75 0.33
N GLY A 53 9.83 12.59 0.63
CA GLY A 53 10.91 13.34 -0.03
C GLY A 53 11.02 14.82 0.36
N ASP A 54 10.18 15.28 1.29
CA ASP A 54 10.24 16.62 1.86
C ASP A 54 10.33 16.53 3.39
N GLY A 55 11.11 17.41 4.01
CA GLY A 55 11.27 17.51 5.45
C GLY A 55 11.67 16.21 6.18
N HIS A 56 11.32 16.14 7.47
CA HIS A 56 11.63 15.03 8.37
C HIS A 56 10.36 14.30 8.85
N HIS A 57 9.31 14.25 8.02
CA HIS A 57 8.01 13.68 8.42
C HIS A 57 8.14 12.24 8.92
N GLY A 58 8.97 11.43 8.28
CA GLY A 58 9.22 10.05 8.71
C GLY A 58 9.91 9.96 10.08
N ARG A 59 10.86 10.85 10.38
CA ARG A 59 11.49 10.92 11.70
C ARG A 59 10.50 11.40 12.77
N ASP A 60 9.63 12.33 12.43
CA ASP A 60 8.56 12.81 13.32
C ASP A 60 7.61 11.66 13.72
N PHE A 61 7.36 10.70 12.82
CA PHE A 61 6.60 9.49 13.16
C PHE A 61 7.28 8.71 14.28
N TYR A 62 8.60 8.50 14.20
CA TYR A 62 9.32 7.79 15.26
C TYR A 62 9.36 8.57 16.57
N LYS A 63 9.46 9.91 16.52
CA LYS A 63 9.33 10.75 17.71
C LYS A 63 7.98 10.51 18.38
N TYR A 64 6.89 10.65 17.62
CA TYR A 64 5.53 10.40 18.10
C TYR A 64 5.42 8.99 18.69
N PHE A 65 5.82 7.97 17.92
CA PHE A 65 5.72 6.57 18.30
C PHE A 65 6.48 6.25 19.58
N PHE A 66 7.69 6.80 19.78
CA PHE A 66 8.47 6.56 20.99
C PHE A 66 7.92 7.30 22.22
N GLU A 67 7.24 8.42 22.02
CA GLU A 67 6.61 9.20 23.09
C GLU A 67 5.26 8.60 23.53
N THR A 68 4.49 8.02 22.61
CA THR A 68 3.15 7.49 22.89
C THR A 68 3.10 5.96 23.08
N HIS A 69 4.06 5.22 22.51
CA HIS A 69 4.16 3.76 22.61
C HIS A 69 5.57 3.31 23.04
N PRO A 70 6.06 3.78 24.21
CA PRO A 70 7.42 3.50 24.67
C PRO A 70 7.72 2.02 24.87
N GLU A 71 6.70 1.19 25.07
CA GLU A 71 6.78 -0.27 25.19
C GLU A 71 7.37 -0.93 23.94
N HIS A 72 7.24 -0.32 22.76
CA HIS A 72 7.74 -0.89 21.50
C HIS A 72 9.19 -0.53 21.19
N ARG A 73 9.85 0.29 22.01
CA ARG A 73 11.26 0.68 21.80
C ARG A 73 12.23 -0.51 21.86
N HIS A 74 11.86 -1.61 22.50
CA HIS A 74 12.70 -2.82 22.61
C HIS A 74 13.04 -3.50 21.26
N PHE A 75 12.25 -3.22 20.21
CA PHE A 75 12.56 -3.67 18.83
C PHE A 75 13.71 -2.87 18.20
N TYR A 76 14.07 -1.71 18.75
CA TYR A 76 15.08 -0.81 18.20
C TYR A 76 16.38 -0.91 19.00
N LYS A 77 17.17 -1.95 18.72
CA LYS A 77 18.42 -2.21 19.45
C LYS A 77 19.36 -1.01 19.49
N GLY A 78 19.85 -0.66 20.68
CA GLY A 78 20.66 0.53 20.95
C GLY A 78 19.88 1.84 21.08
N ALA A 79 18.55 1.80 20.91
CA ALA A 79 17.67 2.96 21.04
C ALA A 79 16.50 2.70 22.01
N GLU A 80 16.60 1.67 22.85
CA GLU A 80 15.53 1.23 23.77
C GLU A 80 15.12 2.34 24.76
N ASN A 81 16.06 3.21 25.11
CA ASN A 81 15.86 4.31 26.07
C ASN A 81 15.81 5.69 25.41
N TYR A 82 15.74 5.76 24.07
CA TYR A 82 15.67 7.05 23.39
C TYR A 82 14.39 7.80 23.79
N SER A 83 14.54 9.10 24.04
CA SER A 83 13.46 10.08 24.07
C SER A 83 13.13 10.58 22.66
N GLY A 84 12.00 11.28 22.50
CA GLY A 84 11.69 11.94 21.24
C GLY A 84 12.76 12.94 20.78
N LYS A 85 13.46 13.60 21.71
CA LYS A 85 14.59 14.49 21.39
C LYS A 85 15.80 13.75 20.85
N ASP A 86 16.04 12.51 21.31
CA ASP A 86 17.15 11.68 20.83
C ASP A 86 16.85 11.14 19.43
N VAL A 87 15.59 10.76 19.18
CA VAL A 87 15.12 10.37 17.84
C VAL A 87 15.35 11.50 16.83
N LEU A 88 14.99 12.74 17.17
CA LEU A 88 15.13 13.90 16.29
C LEU A 88 16.58 14.25 15.92
N LYS A 89 17.58 13.76 16.66
CA LYS A 89 19.01 14.00 16.40
C LYS A 89 19.71 12.82 15.71
N SER A 90 18.98 11.76 15.40
CA SER A 90 19.53 10.49 14.98
C SER A 90 19.37 10.26 13.48
N GLU A 91 20.49 10.19 12.76
CA GLU A 91 20.53 9.86 11.32
C GLU A 91 19.93 8.48 11.03
N ARG A 92 19.99 7.55 12.00
CA ARG A 92 19.31 6.25 11.90
C ARG A 92 17.81 6.43 11.70
N PHE A 93 17.20 7.36 12.44
CA PHE A 93 15.76 7.59 12.36
C PHE A 93 15.35 8.51 11.20
N ASP A 94 16.29 9.24 10.59
CA ASP A 94 16.06 9.80 9.26
C ASP A 94 15.88 8.68 8.23
N LYS A 95 16.83 7.72 8.17
CA LYS A 95 16.76 6.58 7.22
C LYS A 95 15.56 5.68 7.44
N LEU A 96 15.26 5.33 8.70
CA LEU A 96 14.08 4.55 9.03
C LEU A 96 12.80 5.34 8.73
N GLY A 97 12.81 6.65 9.00
CA GLY A 97 11.70 7.57 8.73
C GLY A 97 11.34 7.62 7.26
N ASP A 98 12.33 7.82 6.39
CA ASP A 98 12.11 7.86 4.95
C ASP A 98 11.55 6.54 4.42
N ALA A 99 12.07 5.41 4.93
CA ALA A 99 11.61 4.08 4.54
C ALA A 99 10.15 3.83 4.96
N ILE A 100 9.79 4.09 6.23
CA ILE A 100 8.42 3.84 6.70
C ILE A 100 7.41 4.74 5.98
N LEU A 101 7.79 6.00 5.73
CA LEU A 101 6.95 6.94 5.02
C LEU A 101 6.72 6.48 3.58
N LEU A 102 7.77 6.09 2.88
CA LEU A 102 7.67 5.52 1.54
C LEU A 102 6.78 4.27 1.52
N PHE A 103 6.93 3.37 2.48
CA PHE A 103 6.16 2.11 2.51
C PHE A 103 4.67 2.37 2.65
N VAL A 104 4.26 3.26 3.55
CA VAL A 104 2.85 3.60 3.72
C VAL A 104 2.28 4.29 2.47
N HIS A 105 3.06 5.19 1.84
CA HIS A 105 2.65 5.82 0.58
C HIS A 105 2.50 4.80 -0.55
N VAL A 106 3.41 3.84 -0.69
CA VAL A 106 3.29 2.77 -1.69
C VAL A 106 2.05 1.93 -1.43
N LEU A 107 1.78 1.52 -0.19
CA LEU A 107 0.58 0.74 0.15
C LEU A 107 -0.71 1.48 -0.21
N ALA A 108 -0.81 2.78 0.12
CA ALA A 108 -1.99 3.58 -0.21
C ALA A 108 -2.17 3.76 -1.73
N ASN A 109 -1.10 4.07 -2.46
CA ASN A 109 -1.14 4.32 -3.90
C ASN A 109 -1.29 3.04 -4.74
N THR A 110 -0.92 1.88 -4.20
CA THR A 110 -1.02 0.58 -4.91
C THR A 110 -2.19 -0.27 -4.45
N TYR A 111 -3.00 0.21 -3.50
CA TYR A 111 -4.09 -0.54 -2.88
C TYR A 111 -5.01 -1.25 -3.90
N GLU A 112 -5.34 -0.60 -5.02
CA GLU A 112 -6.23 -1.17 -6.04
C GLU A 112 -5.54 -2.17 -6.97
N ASN A 113 -4.22 -2.07 -7.11
CA ASN A 113 -3.43 -3.06 -7.82
C ASN A 113 -3.11 -4.20 -6.88
N GLU A 114 -4.06 -5.12 -6.73
CA GLU A 114 -3.99 -6.22 -5.77
C GLU A 114 -2.68 -7.00 -5.81
N SER A 115 -2.19 -7.33 -7.01
CA SER A 115 -0.94 -8.08 -7.17
C SER A 115 0.27 -7.33 -6.62
N VAL A 116 0.35 -6.02 -6.88
CA VAL A 116 1.43 -5.15 -6.41
C VAL A 116 1.30 -4.90 -4.92
N PHE A 117 0.10 -4.62 -4.42
CA PHE A 117 -0.17 -4.43 -2.99
C PHE A 117 0.29 -5.65 -2.20
N ARG A 118 -0.18 -6.85 -2.56
CA ARG A 118 0.17 -8.09 -1.86
C ARG A 118 1.67 -8.39 -1.91
N ALA A 119 2.29 -8.26 -3.09
CA ALA A 119 3.73 -8.45 -3.23
C ALA A 119 4.53 -7.45 -2.38
N PHE A 120 4.05 -6.21 -2.26
CA PHE A 120 4.69 -5.21 -1.42
C PHE A 120 4.51 -5.52 0.08
N VAL A 121 3.35 -6.03 0.51
CA VAL A 121 3.17 -6.54 1.89
C VAL A 121 4.18 -7.64 2.18
N HIS A 122 4.40 -8.60 1.26
CA HIS A 122 5.42 -9.64 1.44
C HIS A 122 6.81 -9.04 1.58
N ARG A 123 7.15 -8.04 0.76
CA ARG A 123 8.43 -7.34 0.87
C ARG A 123 8.60 -6.71 2.26
N VAL A 124 7.57 -6.04 2.77
CA VAL A 124 7.58 -5.47 4.13
C VAL A 124 7.83 -6.58 5.16
N MET A 125 7.15 -7.73 5.08
CA MET A 125 7.38 -8.84 6.01
C MET A 125 8.82 -9.34 5.98
N ILE A 126 9.38 -9.55 4.79
CA ILE A 126 10.77 -10.02 4.60
C ILE A 126 11.76 -9.07 5.28
N GLU A 127 11.57 -7.76 5.16
CA GLU A 127 12.44 -6.76 5.80
C GLU A 127 12.34 -6.73 7.33
N HIS A 128 11.29 -7.33 7.91
CA HIS A 128 11.07 -7.40 9.35
C HIS A 128 11.43 -8.74 9.97
N PHE A 129 11.81 -9.75 9.17
CA PHE A 129 12.13 -11.10 9.65
C PHE A 129 13.23 -11.15 10.71
N THR A 130 14.23 -10.27 10.65
CA THR A 130 15.33 -10.24 11.62
C THR A 130 15.02 -9.42 12.87
N ARG A 131 13.86 -8.76 12.91
CA ARG A 131 13.46 -7.84 13.98
C ARG A 131 12.55 -8.51 15.03
N ASN A 132 12.11 -9.75 14.76
CA ASN A 132 11.22 -10.54 15.60
C ASN A 132 10.00 -9.74 16.09
N ILE A 133 9.37 -9.01 15.18
CA ILE A 133 8.14 -8.27 15.47
C ILE A 133 7.03 -9.28 15.82
N ASP A 134 6.32 -9.04 16.92
CA ASP A 134 5.14 -9.83 17.28
C ASP A 134 4.10 -9.70 16.16
N PRO A 135 3.65 -10.81 15.54
CA PRO A 135 2.69 -10.76 14.44
C PRO A 135 1.38 -10.07 14.80
N LYS A 136 1.03 -9.94 16.08
CA LYS A 136 -0.17 -9.20 16.53
C LYS A 136 -0.05 -7.69 16.34
N LEU A 137 1.16 -7.16 16.11
CA LEU A 137 1.39 -5.72 15.92
C LEU A 137 1.13 -5.23 14.49
N TRP A 138 0.93 -6.14 13.52
CA TRP A 138 0.69 -5.75 12.13
C TRP A 138 -0.62 -4.97 11.93
N LYS A 139 -1.68 -5.29 12.68
CA LYS A 139 -2.94 -4.53 12.65
C LYS A 139 -2.88 -3.25 13.51
N PRO A 140 -2.43 -3.28 14.79
CA PRO A 140 -2.27 -2.07 15.61
C PRO A 140 -1.38 -0.98 15.03
N PHE A 141 -0.42 -1.33 14.15
CA PHE A 141 0.41 -0.33 13.46
C PHE A 141 -0.41 0.81 12.83
N TRP A 142 -1.59 0.49 12.29
CA TRP A 142 -2.45 1.47 11.62
C TRP A 142 -3.11 2.47 12.57
N GLU A 143 -3.26 2.11 13.84
CA GLU A 143 -3.69 3.04 14.90
C GLU A 143 -2.56 4.02 15.24
N PHE A 144 -1.32 3.53 15.33
CA PHE A 144 -0.15 4.38 15.56
C PHE A 144 0.04 5.36 14.40
N TRP A 145 -0.17 4.88 13.18
CA TRP A 145 -0.07 5.69 11.97
C TRP A 145 -1.13 6.80 11.91
N THR A 146 -2.39 6.47 12.13
CA THR A 146 -3.48 7.47 12.10
C THR A 146 -3.39 8.44 13.28
N GLY A 147 -2.94 7.97 14.45
CA GLY A 147 -2.59 8.83 15.58
C GLY A 147 -1.48 9.82 15.26
N TYR A 148 -0.42 9.38 14.56
CA TYR A 148 0.63 10.25 14.08
C TYR A 148 0.12 11.32 13.10
N LEU A 149 -0.68 10.94 12.10
CA LEU A 149 -1.24 11.90 11.15
C LEU A 149 -2.08 12.98 11.86
N ASN A 150 -2.91 12.59 12.83
CA ASN A 150 -3.66 13.52 13.66
C ASN A 150 -2.74 14.44 14.48
N SER A 151 -1.65 13.92 15.04
CA SER A 151 -0.65 14.75 15.76
C SER A 151 0.01 15.81 14.88
N LYS A 152 0.05 15.60 13.56
CA LYS A 152 0.53 16.57 12.55
C LYS A 152 -0.55 17.56 12.10
N GLY A 153 -1.75 17.51 12.69
CA GLY A 153 -2.85 18.42 12.38
C GLY A 153 -3.74 17.96 11.22
N ALA A 154 -3.64 16.70 10.76
CA ALA A 154 -4.48 16.20 9.67
C ALA A 154 -5.98 16.24 10.00
N ASN A 155 -6.36 16.11 11.28
CA ASN A 155 -7.75 16.03 11.75
C ASN A 155 -8.58 15.09 10.88
N LEU A 156 -8.19 13.81 10.85
CA LEU A 156 -8.76 12.81 9.94
C LEU A 156 -10.28 12.75 10.04
N SER A 157 -10.96 12.78 8.90
CA SER A 157 -12.41 12.58 8.84
C SER A 157 -12.78 11.13 9.17
N ALA A 158 -14.06 10.88 9.46
CA ALA A 158 -14.57 9.52 9.71
C ALA A 158 -14.33 8.60 8.51
N GLU A 159 -14.46 9.11 7.28
CA GLU A 159 -14.17 8.38 6.05
C GLU A 159 -12.69 8.06 5.90
N GLN A 160 -11.79 8.99 6.27
CA GLN A 160 -10.35 8.75 6.26
C GLN A 160 -9.95 7.71 7.31
N GLN A 161 -10.52 7.76 8.50
CA GLN A 161 -10.28 6.75 9.53
C GLN A 161 -10.76 5.37 9.08
N THR A 162 -11.95 5.31 8.49
CA THR A 162 -12.52 4.07 7.92
C THR A 162 -11.65 3.52 6.79
N ALA A 163 -11.16 4.38 5.90
CA ALA A 163 -10.29 3.98 4.80
C ALA A 163 -8.96 3.40 5.30
N TRP A 164 -8.34 4.00 6.32
CA TRP A 164 -7.14 3.44 6.94
C TRP A 164 -7.41 2.11 7.65
N ASP A 165 -8.56 1.96 8.31
CA ASP A 165 -8.94 0.69 8.93
C ASP A 165 -9.07 -0.43 7.89
N ILE A 166 -9.79 -0.18 6.79
CA ILE A 166 -9.96 -1.13 5.68
C ILE A 166 -8.61 -1.52 5.07
N LEU A 167 -7.76 -0.53 4.76
CA LEU A 167 -6.41 -0.78 4.25
C LEU A 167 -5.60 -1.62 5.23
N GLY A 168 -5.64 -1.26 6.51
CA GLY A 168 -4.89 -1.94 7.56
C GLY A 168 -5.35 -3.37 7.83
N THR A 169 -6.66 -3.64 7.71
CA THR A 169 -7.22 -5.00 7.78
C THR A 169 -6.67 -5.84 6.65
N ARG A 170 -6.74 -5.35 5.41
CA ARG A 170 -6.23 -6.07 4.24
C ARG A 170 -4.72 -6.30 4.31
N PHE A 171 -3.97 -5.31 4.79
CA PHE A 171 -2.53 -5.46 5.04
C PHE A 171 -2.26 -6.59 6.02
N ASN A 172 -2.97 -6.60 7.15
CA ASN A 172 -2.79 -7.62 8.19
C ASN A 172 -3.15 -9.01 7.67
N GLU A 173 -4.29 -9.18 7.02
CA GLU A 173 -4.69 -10.48 6.44
C GLU A 173 -3.62 -11.05 5.50
N GLU A 174 -3.07 -10.20 4.62
CA GLU A 174 -2.01 -10.62 3.71
C GLU A 174 -0.69 -10.91 4.44
N ALA A 175 -0.34 -10.10 5.43
CA ALA A 175 0.84 -10.31 6.27
C ALA A 175 0.77 -11.67 7.00
N GLN A 176 -0.34 -11.96 7.69
CA GLN A 176 -0.52 -13.23 8.40
C GLN A 176 -0.49 -14.42 7.44
N SER A 177 -1.19 -14.32 6.31
CA SER A 177 -1.20 -15.35 5.26
C SER A 177 0.22 -15.65 4.75
N TYR A 178 1.00 -14.60 4.48
CA TYR A 178 2.38 -14.75 4.01
C TYR A 178 3.30 -15.34 5.08
N LEU A 179 3.18 -14.89 6.34
CA LEU A 179 3.96 -15.42 7.46
C LEU A 179 3.69 -16.90 7.68
N ALA A 180 2.42 -17.32 7.66
CA ALA A 180 2.04 -18.73 7.73
C ALA A 180 2.64 -19.54 6.57
N LYS A 181 2.55 -19.02 5.33
CA LYS A 181 3.09 -19.68 4.12
C LYS A 181 4.60 -19.93 4.19
N VAL A 182 5.36 -19.03 4.81
CA VAL A 182 6.83 -19.13 4.90
C VAL A 182 7.32 -19.70 6.24
N GLY A 183 6.41 -20.26 7.05
CA GLY A 183 6.75 -20.94 8.31
C GLY A 183 7.22 -20.01 9.42
N ARG A 184 6.69 -18.78 9.47
CA ARG A 184 6.94 -17.79 10.53
C ARG A 184 5.76 -17.72 11.49
N ASP A 185 6.01 -17.16 12.67
CA ASP A 185 4.96 -16.85 13.64
C ASP A 185 3.91 -15.92 13.02
N HIS A 186 2.64 -16.25 13.23
CA HIS A 186 1.46 -15.56 12.72
C HIS A 186 0.36 -15.57 13.80
N ALA A 187 -0.61 -14.67 13.68
CA ALA A 187 -1.70 -14.47 14.63
C ALA A 187 -3.09 -14.70 14.01
#